data_AF-A0A7Y3A8H9-F1
#
_entry.id   AF-A0A7Y3A8H9-F1
#
_cell.length_a   1.000
_cell.length_b   1.000
_cell.length_c   1.000
_cell.angle_alpha   90.00
_cell.angle_beta   90.00
_cell.angle_gamma   90.00
#
_symmetry.space_group_name_H-M   'P 1'
#
loop_
_entity.id
_entity.type
_entity.pdbx_description
1 polymer ?
#
loop_
_entity_poly.entity_id
_entity_poly.type
_entity_poly.pdbx_seq_one_letter_code
_entity_poly.pdbx_strand_id
1 'polypeptide(L)'
;MGDADPALSAHPELPAVFVFDRDLLARLQLSAKRLVFLAESMADLASRRAVEVWLGDPVDVLSDRPVAVTHTPVPGWRRRSIRIRPIEVHPWPWLRRPHDGPVSSFSAWRKQL
;
A
#
# COMPACT_ATOMS: atom_id res chain seq x y z
N MET A 1 2.78 3.92 6.92
CA MET A 1 3.07 2.52 6.57
C MET A 1 3.39 1.85 7.89
N GLY A 2 2.59 0.88 8.32
CA GLY A 2 2.68 0.35 9.68
C GLY A 2 3.35 -1.01 9.70
N ASP A 3 4.01 -1.34 10.81
CA ASP A 3 4.64 -2.65 11.02
C ASP A 3 3.60 -3.80 10.97
N ALA A 4 2.33 -3.48 11.24
CA ALA A 4 1.20 -4.39 11.11
C ALA A 4 0.75 -4.64 9.65
N ASP A 5 1.46 -4.11 8.65
CA ASP A 5 1.24 -4.50 7.25
C ASP A 5 1.55 -6.00 7.10
N PRO A 6 0.61 -6.82 6.58
CA PRO A 6 0.78 -8.26 6.49
C PRO A 6 2.03 -8.73 5.73
N ALA A 7 2.40 -8.09 4.63
CA ALA A 7 3.61 -8.45 3.88
C ALA A 7 4.89 -8.08 4.65
N LEU A 8 4.91 -6.89 5.25
CA LEU A 8 6.03 -6.45 6.09
C LEU A 8 6.21 -7.34 7.33
N SER A 9 5.11 -7.80 7.94
CA SER A 9 5.09 -8.71 9.09
C SER A 9 5.54 -10.13 8.74
N ALA A 10 5.17 -10.64 7.56
CA ALA A 10 5.52 -11.99 7.12
C ALA A 10 7.01 -12.13 6.77
N HIS A 11 7.64 -11.03 6.33
CA HIS A 11 9.04 -10.99 5.90
C HIS A 11 9.82 -9.89 6.65
N PRO A 12 10.06 -10.03 7.97
CA PRO A 12 10.68 -8.98 8.78
C PRO A 12 12.15 -8.69 8.40
N GLU A 13 12.86 -9.66 7.85
CA GLU A 13 14.27 -9.56 7.45
C GLU A 13 14.51 -8.90 6.09
N LEU A 14 13.48 -8.79 5.23
CA LEU A 14 13.62 -8.19 3.90
C LEU A 14 13.59 -6.65 3.95
N PRO A 15 14.16 -5.94 2.95
CA PRO A 15 13.97 -4.50 2.85
C PRO A 15 12.52 -4.15 2.46
N ALA A 16 12.02 -3.02 2.96
CA ALA A 16 10.77 -2.43 2.49
C ALA A 16 11.05 -1.48 1.31
N VAL A 17 10.22 -1.51 0.27
CA VAL A 17 10.35 -0.64 -0.90
C VAL A 17 9.14 0.26 -1.01
N PHE A 18 9.35 1.57 -1.05
CA PHE A 18 8.32 2.56 -1.30
C PHE A 18 8.58 3.32 -2.60
N VAL A 19 7.62 3.30 -3.52
CA VAL A 19 7.70 4.06 -4.78
C VAL A 19 6.73 5.23 -4.74
N PHE A 20 7.27 6.44 -4.74
CA PHE A 20 6.50 7.61 -5.12
C PHE A 20 6.19 7.54 -6.61
N ASP A 21 4.93 7.22 -6.92
CA ASP A 21 4.42 7.24 -8.28
C ASP A 21 4.43 8.68 -8.80
N ARG A 22 5.34 8.96 -9.74
CA ARG A 22 5.62 10.31 -10.25
C ARG A 22 4.37 10.95 -10.87
N ASP A 23 3.67 10.22 -11.73
CA ASP A 23 2.50 10.72 -12.44
C ASP A 23 1.32 10.89 -11.49
N LEU A 24 1.17 9.98 -10.53
CA LEU A 24 0.16 10.11 -9.49
C LEU A 24 0.41 11.32 -8.59
N LEU A 25 1.65 11.55 -8.18
CA LEU A 25 2.01 12.74 -7.38
C LEU A 25 1.71 14.03 -8.14
N ALA A 26 2.09 14.10 -9.42
CA ALA A 26 1.81 15.24 -10.28
C ALA A 26 0.30 15.51 -10.42
N ARG A 27 -0.53 14.46 -10.45
CA ARG A 27 -1.98 14.62 -10.53
C ARG A 27 -2.65 14.93 -9.19
N LEU A 28 -2.16 14.37 -8.09
CA LEU A 28 -2.79 14.54 -6.78
C LEU A 28 -2.45 15.88 -6.10
N GLN A 29 -1.37 16.55 -6.51
CA GLN A 29 -0.95 17.85 -5.98
C GLN A 29 -1.00 17.89 -4.45
N LEU A 30 -0.32 16.92 -3.80
CA LEU A 30 -0.34 16.78 -2.36
C LEU A 30 0.22 18.05 -1.69
N SER A 31 -0.38 18.48 -0.58
CA SER A 31 0.21 19.55 0.23
C SER A 31 1.58 19.15 0.77
N ALA A 32 2.45 20.14 0.99
CA ALA A 32 3.76 19.92 1.60
C ALA A 32 3.66 19.14 2.93
N LYS A 33 2.65 19.46 3.76
CA LYS A 33 2.38 18.74 5.02
C LYS A 33 2.17 17.23 4.81
N ARG A 34 1.46 16.85 3.75
CA ARG A 34 1.22 15.42 3.44
C ARG A 34 2.48 14.73 2.93
N LEU A 35 3.33 15.42 2.17
CA LEU A 35 4.62 14.89 1.73
C LEU A 35 5.59 14.72 2.92
N VAL A 36 5.65 15.71 3.82
CA VAL A 36 6.44 15.63 5.06
C VAL A 36 5.99 14.44 5.91
N PHE A 37 4.68 14.28 6.12
CA PHE A 37 4.16 13.14 6.88
C PHE A 37 4.54 11.78 6.28
N LEU A 38 4.51 11.65 4.94
CA LEU A 38 4.94 10.41 4.27
C LEU A 38 6.44 10.17 4.45
N ALA A 39 7.26 11.21 4.34
CA ALA A 39 8.70 11.12 4.56
C ALA A 39 9.04 10.72 6.01
N GLU A 40 8.40 11.35 7.00
CA GLU A 40 8.54 11.00 8.42
C GLU A 40 8.09 9.57 8.69
N SER A 41 7.00 9.12 8.08
CA SER A 41 6.53 7.73 8.21
C SER A 41 7.55 6.71 7.69
N MET A 42 8.26 7.02 6.61
CA MET A 42 9.33 6.16 6.09
C MET A 42 10.58 6.24 6.95
N ALA A 43 10.91 7.41 7.49
CA ALA A 43 12.04 7.58 8.40
C ALA A 43 11.84 6.83 9.72
N ASP A 44 10.62 6.86 10.29
CA ASP A 44 10.26 6.03 11.44
C ASP A 44 10.41 4.54 11.14
N LEU A 45 9.89 4.06 9.99
CA LEU A 45 10.08 2.67 9.58
C LEU A 45 11.56 2.32 9.38
N ALA A 46 12.35 3.24 8.83
CA ALA A 46 13.78 3.08 8.60
C ALA A 46 14.59 2.92 9.90
N SER A 47 14.03 3.33 11.05
CA SER A 47 14.65 3.06 12.36
C SER A 47 14.60 1.58 12.76
N ARG A 48 13.70 0.79 12.14
CA ARG A 48 13.42 -0.61 12.49
C ARG A 48 13.77 -1.61 11.38
N ARG A 49 13.84 -1.19 10.11
CA ARG A 49 14.23 -2.04 8.97
C ARG A 49 14.84 -1.23 7.82
N ALA A 50 15.53 -1.90 6.90
CA ALA A 50 16.00 -1.26 5.66
C ALA A 50 14.81 -0.77 4.81
N VAL A 51 14.87 0.48 4.35
CA VAL A 51 13.85 1.10 3.49
C VAL A 51 14.50 1.68 2.25
N GLU A 52 14.03 1.24 1.07
CA GLU A 52 14.36 1.83 -0.22
C GLU A 52 13.25 2.77 -0.67
N VAL A 53 13.61 3.98 -1.11
CA VAL A 53 12.66 4.98 -1.59
C VAL A 53 12.98 5.35 -3.03
N TRP A 54 11.99 5.25 -3.90
CA TRP A 54 12.10 5.53 -5.34
C TRP A 54 11.08 6.58 -5.79
N LEU A 55 11.38 7.32 -6.86
CA LEU A 55 10.47 8.23 -7.55
C LEU A 55 10.39 7.87 -9.04
N GLY A 56 9.26 7.30 -9.50
CA GLY A 56 9.13 6.78 -10.86
C GLY A 56 7.78 6.10 -11.13
N ASP A 57 7.66 5.32 -12.21
CA ASP A 57 6.53 4.38 -12.39
C ASP A 57 6.76 3.17 -11.45
N PRO A 58 5.83 2.86 -10.53
CA PRO A 58 5.93 1.67 -9.69
C PRO A 58 6.08 0.37 -10.47
N VAL A 59 5.57 0.29 -11.70
CA VAL A 59 5.78 -0.90 -12.51
C VAL A 59 7.24 -1.01 -12.90
N ASP A 60 7.81 0.02 -13.52
CA ASP A 60 9.19 -0.01 -14.01
C ASP A 60 10.20 -0.27 -12.88
N VAL A 61 9.92 0.23 -11.67
CA VAL A 61 10.79 0.01 -10.49
C VAL A 61 10.68 -1.41 -9.92
N LEU A 62 9.52 -2.07 -10.03
CA LEU A 62 9.23 -3.29 -9.29
C LEU A 62 9.08 -4.55 -10.15
N SER A 63 8.86 -4.45 -11.46
CA SER A 63 8.53 -5.61 -12.32
C SER A 63 9.64 -6.65 -12.45
N ASP A 64 10.90 -6.26 -12.25
CA ASP A 64 12.05 -7.18 -12.30
C ASP A 64 12.49 -7.65 -10.90
N ARG A 65 11.68 -7.39 -9.88
CA ARG A 65 11.99 -7.70 -8.48
C ARG A 65 11.03 -8.75 -7.93
N PRO A 66 11.52 -9.78 -7.20
CA PRO A 66 10.65 -10.67 -6.44
C PRO A 66 10.10 -9.91 -5.23
N VAL A 67 8.86 -9.41 -5.33
CA VAL A 67 8.23 -8.62 -4.26
C VAL A 67 7.07 -9.37 -3.61
N ALA A 68 7.00 -9.27 -2.27
CA ALA A 68 5.83 -9.59 -1.48
C ALA A 68 5.04 -8.30 -1.20
N VAL A 69 3.71 -8.36 -1.31
CA VAL A 69 2.84 -7.18 -1.14
C VAL A 69 1.58 -7.52 -0.36
N THR A 70 1.01 -6.54 0.33
CA THR A 70 -0.36 -6.65 0.85
C THR A 70 -1.35 -6.23 -0.22
N HIS A 71 -2.40 -7.02 -0.43
CA HIS A 71 -3.49 -6.68 -1.34
C HIS A 71 -4.13 -5.35 -0.95
N THR A 72 -4.10 -4.35 -1.83
CA THR A 72 -4.74 -3.04 -1.58
C THR A 72 -6.06 -2.93 -2.35
N PRO A 73 -7.23 -2.79 -1.69
CA PRO A 73 -8.54 -2.72 -2.35
C PRO A 73 -8.81 -1.35 -2.98
N VAL A 74 -8.01 -0.99 -4.00
CA VAL A 74 -8.11 0.28 -4.74
C VAL A 74 -8.19 0.03 -6.25
N PRO A 75 -8.82 0.92 -7.04
CA PRO A 75 -9.01 0.70 -8.48
C PRO A 75 -7.71 0.39 -9.25
N GLY A 76 -6.59 1.00 -8.84
CA GLY A 76 -5.29 0.82 -9.49
C GLY A 76 -4.61 -0.53 -9.21
N TRP A 77 -5.07 -1.30 -8.22
CA TRP A 77 -4.41 -2.54 -7.79
C TRP A 77 -4.32 -3.56 -8.91
N ARG A 78 -5.47 -3.96 -9.46
CA ARG A 78 -5.54 -5.01 -10.49
C ARG A 78 -4.63 -4.71 -11.68
N ARG A 79 -4.60 -3.47 -12.14
CA ARG A 79 -3.75 -3.05 -13.27
C ARG A 79 -2.26 -3.17 -12.94
N ARG A 80 -1.86 -2.76 -11.73
CA ARG A 80 -0.45 -2.77 -11.29
C ARG A 80 0.03 -4.19 -10.99
N SER A 81 -0.76 -5.00 -10.29
CA SER A 81 -0.37 -6.37 -9.91
C SER A 81 -0.16 -7.29 -11.11
N ILE A 82 -0.91 -7.12 -12.20
CA ILE A 82 -0.70 -7.86 -13.46
C ILE A 82 0.66 -7.56 -14.09
N ARG A 83 1.11 -6.29 -14.00
CA ARG A 83 2.40 -5.86 -14.59
C ARG A 83 3.59 -6.16 -13.68
N ILE A 84 3.44 -5.91 -12.37
CA ILE A 84 4.51 -6.14 -11.37
C ILE A 84 4.68 -7.63 -11.07
N ARG A 85 3.59 -8.42 -11.12
CA ARG A 85 3.56 -9.86 -10.81
C ARG A 85 4.25 -10.19 -9.47
N PRO A 86 3.72 -9.68 -8.34
CA PRO A 86 4.26 -10.03 -7.02
C PRO A 86 4.31 -11.54 -6.82
N ILE A 87 5.39 -12.04 -6.23
CA ILE A 87 5.58 -13.47 -5.97
C ILE A 87 4.69 -13.94 -4.80
N GLU A 88 4.33 -13.02 -3.92
CA GLU A 88 3.44 -13.27 -2.79
C GLU A 88 2.50 -12.09 -2.58
N VAL A 89 1.23 -12.40 -2.32
CA VAL A 89 0.19 -11.41 -2.05
C VAL A 89 -0.51 -11.79 -0.74
N HIS A 90 -0.31 -10.97 0.29
CA HIS A 90 -0.96 -11.11 1.57
C HIS A 90 -2.36 -10.47 1.56
N PRO A 91 -3.32 -10.97 2.34
CA PRO A 91 -4.66 -10.43 2.38
C PRO A 91 -4.70 -9.04 3.04
N TRP A 92 -5.61 -8.16 2.59
CA TRP A 92 -5.89 -6.93 3.30
C TRP A 92 -6.47 -7.25 4.69
N PRO A 93 -5.99 -6.63 5.78
CA PRO A 93 -6.46 -6.89 7.13
C PRO A 93 -7.80 -6.19 7.40
N TRP A 94 -8.86 -6.70 6.77
CA TRP A 94 -10.21 -6.18 6.93
C TRP A 94 -10.66 -6.24 8.40
N LEU A 95 -11.03 -5.08 8.97
CA LEU A 95 -11.81 -5.08 10.21
C LEU A 95 -13.16 -5.78 9.98
N ARG A 96 -13.81 -5.46 8.85
CA ARG A 96 -14.97 -6.17 8.28
C ARG A 96 -14.83 -6.17 6.76
N ARG A 97 -15.16 -7.30 6.12
CA ARG A 97 -15.13 -7.40 4.66
C ARG A 97 -16.26 -6.53 4.06
N PRO A 98 -16.02 -5.80 2.97
CA PRO A 98 -17.08 -5.11 2.26
C PRO A 98 -18.15 -6.11 1.81
N HIS A 99 -19.40 -5.69 1.86
CA HIS A 99 -20.56 -6.45 1.42
C HIS A 99 -21.53 -5.50 0.72
N ASP A 100 -22.44 -6.05 -0.08
CA ASP A 100 -23.38 -5.30 -0.92
C ASP A 100 -24.57 -4.72 -0.12
N GLY A 101 -24.39 -4.53 1.18
CA GLY A 101 -25.44 -4.02 2.06
C GLY A 101 -25.69 -2.53 1.90
N PRO A 102 -26.82 -2.00 2.41
CA PRO A 102 -27.15 -0.59 2.30
C PRO A 102 -26.07 0.30 2.94
N VAL A 103 -25.44 1.15 2.12
CA VAL A 103 -24.44 2.14 2.57
C VAL A 103 -25.06 3.53 2.86
N SER A 104 -26.39 3.61 2.89
CA SER A 104 -27.12 4.85 3.15
C SER A 104 -26.98 5.36 4.59
N SER A 105 -26.68 4.48 5.54
CA SER A 105 -26.28 4.85 6.90
C SER A 105 -25.39 3.79 7.53
N PHE A 106 -24.53 4.19 8.46
CA PHE A 106 -23.69 3.25 9.22
C PHE A 106 -24.53 2.18 9.93
N SER A 107 -25.66 2.57 10.53
CA SER A 107 -26.56 1.62 11.21
C SER A 107 -27.19 0.61 10.26
N ALA A 108 -27.58 1.02 9.05
CA ALA A 108 -28.12 0.10 8.05
C ALA A 108 -27.06 -0.88 7.54
N TRP A 109 -25.85 -0.38 7.27
CA TRP A 109 -24.70 -1.20 6.89
C TRP A 109 -24.35 -2.21 7.99
N ARG A 110 -24.23 -1.75 9.24
CA ARG A 110 -23.84 -2.57 10.40
C ARG A 110 -24.84 -3.69 10.72
N LYS A 111 -26.14 -3.50 10.46
CA LYS A 111 -27.17 -4.51 10.71
C LYS A 111 -27.03 -5.77 9.83
N GLN A 112 -26.23 -5.71 8.77
CA GLN A 112 -25.98 -6.83 7.87
C GLN A 112 -24.57 -7.42 8.00
N LEU A 113 -23.83 -7.03 9.05
CA LEU A 113 -22.54 -7.63 9.41
C LEU A 113 -22.69 -8.99 10.07
#